data_AF-A0A6J6UVD0-F1
#
_entry.id   AF-A0A6J6UVD0-F1
#
_cell.length_a   1.000
_cell.length_b   1.000
_cell.length_c   1.000
_cell.angle_alpha   90.00
_cell.angle_beta   90.00
_cell.angle_gamma   90.00
#
_symmetry.space_group_name_H-M   'P 1'
#
loop_
_entity.id
_entity.type
_entity.pdbx_description
1 polymer ?
#
loop_
_entity_poly.entity_id
_entity_poly.type
_entity_poly.pdbx_seq_one_letter_code
_entity_poly.pdbx_strand_id
1 'polypeptide(L)'
;MKKFYRSLFVGAACLSGSIATLPLSAEAASVRITGTLGIAAQGYKVLLVSSTGSAVVSTANAAGKFVISASKTAVKGATLQMVDTHNRYVGPVVLAKEALGKKTCAHMKLAGASVGLGTMKLSKLGYAITKSRPKASTFARQSIVAGSTAGNPLAAGTGGIVKISSAQKRACTGSTVGTRGVQTFDADPLVLGADLDSDGLPNALDADDDGDQIIDAVDPTTTQTAALNPWVSLRTSSSLFNAGLNPTLSQADIATVLGTPGNYAIQFFIGQRNFGVTGYNDVKYAWVDCGSLVYCGGAEPTAQNMSTHLSTSNTGVNWSTYYGGFKKETDSAEATPGIDTTLGTSTNGNSLYLMNRNGRQDPESVYWVASLFPNQGANTLQTVKPGDVFTVRYNTSSGDNQIVMMVNPHAVTVPGLTKVNDVAYTGSALTPDSSGKLKLEFYRPQRLTTIGEEGTYRDMGGLRYGIIYMGNQDTACLPGAYSGYESGFSLLSGGDMAAMLWPLTDTTTTDSVTGTSSNQLKFTLDVRTCIGASTYDAATAGTQWSIQLTGAGQSLTGGSNRASLDLIVRK
;
A
#
# COMPACT_ATOMS: atom_id res chain seq x y z
N MET A 1 22.90 -67.22 -16.65
CA MET A 1 23.28 -67.48 -18.06
C MET A 1 23.81 -66.18 -18.67
N LYS A 2 25.09 -66.20 -19.09
CA LYS A 2 25.87 -65.32 -20.01
C LYS A 2 25.51 -63.81 -20.01
N LYS A 3 26.22 -62.96 -19.25
CA LYS A 3 27.48 -62.23 -19.60
C LYS A 3 27.40 -61.48 -20.95
N PHE A 4 27.58 -60.15 -20.93
CA PHE A 4 28.73 -59.47 -21.54
C PHE A 4 28.82 -57.99 -21.12
N TYR A 5 29.92 -57.66 -20.42
CA TYR A 5 30.53 -56.33 -20.37
C TYR A 5 31.44 -56.18 -21.60
N ARG A 6 31.50 -54.99 -22.23
CA ARG A 6 32.74 -54.44 -22.85
C ARG A 6 32.57 -52.98 -23.32
N SER A 7 33.27 -52.11 -22.59
CA SER A 7 34.31 -51.18 -23.07
C SER A 7 34.03 -50.14 -24.17
N LEU A 8 34.25 -48.89 -23.75
CA LEU A 8 34.79 -47.72 -24.45
C LEU A 8 35.43 -47.96 -25.85
N PHE A 9 35.02 -47.14 -26.82
CA PHE A 9 35.91 -46.67 -27.88
C PHE A 9 35.77 -45.15 -28.04
N VAL A 10 36.91 -44.48 -27.89
CA VAL A 10 37.16 -43.09 -28.27
C VAL A 10 37.14 -43.01 -29.78
N GLY A 11 36.33 -42.13 -30.34
CA GLY A 11 36.30 -41.80 -31.76
C GLY A 11 36.09 -40.30 -31.92
N ALA A 12 37.19 -39.56 -31.96
CA ALA A 12 37.19 -38.16 -32.38
C ALA A 12 36.87 -38.11 -33.88
N ALA A 13 35.72 -37.53 -34.23
CA ALA A 13 35.41 -37.11 -35.58
C ALA A 13 34.95 -35.65 -35.52
N CYS A 14 35.90 -34.75 -35.77
CA CYS A 14 35.62 -33.37 -36.12
C CYS A 14 34.85 -33.36 -37.45
N LEU A 15 33.55 -33.05 -37.39
CA LEU A 15 32.77 -32.61 -38.54
C LEU A 15 32.15 -31.27 -38.17
N SER A 16 32.85 -30.22 -38.57
CA SER A 16 32.41 -28.85 -38.65
C SER A 16 31.23 -28.77 -39.62
N GLY A 17 30.01 -28.88 -39.10
CA GLY A 17 28.78 -28.53 -39.79
C GLY A 17 28.10 -27.42 -39.01
N SER A 18 28.20 -26.19 -39.50
CA SER A 18 27.48 -25.02 -38.97
C SER A 18 25.97 -25.24 -39.12
N ILE A 19 25.33 -25.85 -38.13
CA ILE A 19 23.88 -25.78 -37.99
C ILE A 19 23.61 -24.37 -37.49
N ALA A 20 23.05 -23.53 -38.36
CA ALA A 20 22.42 -22.30 -37.93
C ALA A 20 21.30 -22.66 -36.95
N THR A 21 21.60 -22.64 -35.65
CA THR A 21 20.59 -22.65 -34.59
C THR A 21 19.88 -21.31 -34.67
N LEU A 22 18.86 -21.22 -35.50
CA LEU A 22 17.84 -20.19 -35.36
C LEU A 22 17.34 -20.32 -33.91
N PRO A 23 17.40 -19.27 -33.08
CA PRO A 23 16.73 -19.31 -31.79
C PRO A 23 15.24 -19.42 -32.10
N LEU A 24 14.71 -20.63 -32.02
CA LEU A 24 13.29 -20.84 -31.75
C LEU A 24 13.06 -20.26 -30.36
N SER A 25 12.77 -18.97 -30.31
CA SER A 25 12.02 -18.39 -29.20
C SER A 25 10.71 -19.16 -29.17
N ALA A 26 10.66 -20.22 -28.35
CA ALA A 26 9.42 -20.85 -27.98
C ALA A 26 8.63 -19.78 -27.22
N GLU A 27 7.84 -19.01 -27.95
CA GLU A 27 6.88 -18.08 -27.40
C GLU A 27 6.03 -18.90 -26.43
N ALA A 28 6.21 -18.68 -25.12
CA ALA A 28 5.55 -19.49 -24.12
C ALA A 28 4.04 -19.45 -24.40
N ALA A 29 3.43 -20.62 -24.59
CA ALA A 29 2.03 -20.71 -25.01
C ALA A 29 1.16 -19.84 -24.09
N SER A 30 0.56 -18.80 -24.66
CA SER A 30 -0.23 -17.83 -23.91
C SER A 30 -1.59 -18.45 -23.54
N VAL A 31 -1.96 -18.27 -22.27
CA VAL A 31 -3.27 -18.64 -21.75
C VAL A 31 -4.20 -17.46 -21.93
N ARG A 32 -5.39 -17.72 -22.47
CA ARG A 32 -6.40 -16.70 -22.76
C ARG A 32 -7.62 -16.87 -21.85
N ILE A 33 -7.93 -15.82 -21.11
CA ILE A 33 -9.09 -15.71 -20.22
C ILE A 33 -10.06 -14.71 -20.82
N THR A 34 -11.32 -15.11 -20.99
CA THR A 34 -12.35 -14.25 -21.58
C THR A 34 -13.63 -14.29 -20.75
N GLY A 35 -14.38 -13.20 -20.76
CA GLY A 35 -15.65 -13.12 -20.04
C GLY A 35 -16.44 -11.87 -20.41
N THR A 36 -17.66 -11.75 -19.87
CA THR A 36 -18.55 -10.60 -20.07
C THR A 36 -19.17 -10.19 -18.74
N LEU A 37 -18.84 -9.00 -18.24
CA LEU A 37 -19.44 -8.39 -17.05
C LEU A 37 -20.83 -7.77 -17.32
N GLY A 38 -21.16 -7.60 -18.60
CA GLY A 38 -22.41 -6.99 -19.08
C GLY A 38 -22.25 -5.50 -19.39
N ILE A 39 -23.21 -4.93 -20.12
CA ILE A 39 -23.14 -3.55 -20.64
C ILE A 39 -22.98 -2.48 -19.55
N ALA A 40 -23.54 -2.72 -18.36
CA ALA A 40 -23.41 -1.80 -17.22
C ALA A 40 -21.97 -1.70 -16.68
N ALA A 41 -21.10 -2.64 -17.06
CA ALA A 41 -19.70 -2.69 -16.69
C ALA A 41 -18.78 -2.21 -17.82
N GLN A 42 -19.30 -1.51 -18.83
CA GLN A 42 -18.47 -0.88 -19.85
C GLN A 42 -17.40 0.00 -19.19
N GLY A 43 -16.15 -0.16 -19.62
CA GLY A 43 -15.02 0.61 -19.09
C GLY A 43 -14.48 0.10 -17.74
N TYR A 44 -15.12 -0.89 -17.11
CA TYR A 44 -14.54 -1.56 -15.94
C TYR A 44 -13.23 -2.25 -16.35
N LYS A 45 -12.27 -2.29 -15.44
CA LYS A 45 -11.04 -3.05 -15.63
C LYS A 45 -11.12 -4.36 -14.89
N VAL A 46 -10.64 -5.42 -15.53
CA VAL A 46 -10.41 -6.72 -14.91
C VAL A 46 -8.90 -6.91 -14.77
N LEU A 47 -8.45 -7.07 -13.54
CA LEU A 47 -7.06 -7.31 -13.18
C LEU A 47 -6.89 -8.82 -12.95
N LEU A 48 -6.02 -9.47 -13.71
CA LEU A 48 -5.48 -10.78 -13.34
C LEU A 48 -4.31 -10.54 -12.39
N VAL A 49 -4.48 -10.85 -11.11
CA VAL A 49 -3.39 -10.75 -10.12
C VAL A 49 -2.81 -12.14 -9.95
N SER A 50 -1.56 -12.33 -10.41
CA SER A 50 -0.84 -13.60 -10.25
C SER A 50 -0.60 -13.89 -8.77
N SER A 51 -0.28 -15.13 -8.43
CA SER A 51 0.09 -15.46 -7.05
C SER A 51 1.25 -14.60 -6.55
N THR A 52 2.21 -14.21 -7.40
CA THR A 52 3.35 -13.36 -7.03
C THR A 52 3.05 -11.86 -6.97
N GLY A 53 1.80 -11.43 -7.24
CA GLY A 53 1.39 -10.02 -7.26
C GLY A 53 1.57 -9.30 -8.60
N SER A 54 2.20 -9.92 -9.59
CA SER A 54 2.24 -9.37 -10.96
C SER A 54 0.83 -9.31 -11.55
N ALA A 55 0.53 -8.26 -12.30
CA ALA A 55 -0.81 -8.00 -12.79
C ALA A 55 -0.94 -8.06 -14.32
N VAL A 56 -2.12 -8.44 -14.82
CA VAL A 56 -2.54 -8.19 -16.21
C VAL A 56 -3.88 -7.47 -16.25
N VAL A 57 -3.90 -6.25 -16.79
CA VAL A 57 -5.09 -5.41 -16.83
C VAL A 57 -5.77 -5.52 -18.19
N SER A 58 -7.10 -5.71 -18.19
CA SER A 58 -7.95 -5.67 -19.39
C SER A 58 -9.16 -4.78 -19.16
N THR A 59 -9.44 -3.86 -20.09
CA THR A 59 -10.61 -2.98 -20.00
C THR A 59 -11.80 -3.61 -20.72
N ALA A 60 -12.94 -3.67 -20.05
CA ALA A 60 -14.19 -4.16 -20.60
C ALA A 60 -14.70 -3.21 -21.68
N ASN A 61 -14.98 -3.74 -22.87
CA ASN A 61 -15.49 -2.95 -24.00
C ASN A 61 -16.96 -2.52 -23.82
N ALA A 62 -17.56 -1.93 -24.85
CA ALA A 62 -18.97 -1.49 -24.84
C ALA A 62 -19.99 -2.59 -24.52
N ALA A 63 -19.67 -3.86 -24.79
CA ALA A 63 -20.51 -5.00 -24.43
C ALA A 63 -20.19 -5.56 -23.02
N GLY A 64 -19.27 -4.94 -22.29
CA GLY A 64 -18.73 -5.44 -21.03
C GLY A 64 -17.80 -6.64 -21.20
N LYS A 65 -17.28 -6.90 -22.42
CA LYS A 65 -16.39 -8.05 -22.68
C LYS A 65 -14.95 -7.68 -22.36
N PHE A 66 -14.24 -8.58 -21.68
CA PHE A 66 -12.80 -8.47 -21.45
C PHE A 66 -12.06 -9.69 -22.01
N VAL A 67 -10.77 -9.49 -22.28
CA VAL A 67 -9.83 -10.51 -22.74
C VAL A 67 -8.49 -10.28 -22.05
N ILE A 68 -7.98 -11.30 -21.38
CA ILE A 68 -6.65 -11.31 -20.77
C ILE A 68 -5.84 -12.41 -21.43
N SER A 69 -4.62 -12.09 -21.85
CA SER A 69 -3.63 -13.05 -22.34
C SER A 69 -2.41 -12.97 -21.44
N ALA A 70 -1.99 -14.08 -20.86
CA ALA A 70 -0.84 -14.15 -19.94
C ALA A 70 -0.16 -15.52 -20.01
N SER A 71 1.03 -15.65 -19.43
CA SER A 71 1.70 -16.96 -19.36
C SER A 71 0.93 -17.93 -18.47
N LYS A 72 1.05 -19.23 -18.72
CA LYS A 72 0.46 -20.27 -17.87
C LYS A 72 0.87 -20.13 -16.40
N THR A 73 2.13 -19.77 -16.15
CA THR A 73 2.67 -19.55 -14.80
C THR A 73 1.98 -18.37 -14.12
N ALA A 74 1.79 -17.25 -14.83
CA ALA A 74 1.12 -16.08 -14.28
C ALA A 74 -0.37 -16.34 -13.97
N VAL A 75 -1.05 -17.19 -14.76
CA VAL A 75 -2.48 -17.49 -14.56
C VAL A 75 -2.71 -18.55 -13.47
N LYS A 76 -1.78 -19.48 -13.26
CA LYS A 76 -1.96 -20.55 -12.28
C LYS A 76 -1.94 -19.97 -10.85
N GLY A 77 -3.06 -20.10 -10.14
CA GLY A 77 -3.24 -19.53 -8.81
C GLY A 77 -3.64 -18.06 -8.81
N ALA A 78 -3.74 -17.42 -9.99
CA ALA A 78 -4.16 -16.03 -10.09
C ALA A 78 -5.63 -15.84 -9.76
N THR A 79 -5.96 -14.67 -9.23
CA THR A 79 -7.33 -14.21 -9.06
C THR A 79 -7.70 -13.19 -10.14
N LEU A 80 -8.99 -13.02 -10.36
CA LEU A 80 -9.53 -11.95 -11.21
C LEU A 80 -10.21 -10.93 -10.30
N GLN A 81 -9.76 -9.69 -10.39
CA GLN A 81 -10.19 -8.56 -9.58
C GLN A 81 -10.81 -7.49 -10.46
N MET A 82 -11.75 -6.72 -9.94
CA MET A 82 -12.45 -5.70 -10.71
C MET A 82 -12.23 -4.31 -10.16
N VAL A 83 -12.13 -3.37 -11.10
CA VAL A 83 -12.01 -1.95 -10.84
C VAL A 83 -13.04 -1.23 -11.72
N ASP A 84 -13.72 -0.22 -11.18
CA ASP A 84 -14.74 0.54 -11.89
C ASP A 84 -14.12 1.57 -12.87
N THR A 85 -14.99 2.34 -13.51
CA THR A 85 -14.59 3.40 -14.47
C THR A 85 -13.89 4.60 -13.82
N HIS A 86 -13.92 4.71 -12.50
CA HIS A 86 -13.21 5.73 -11.73
C HIS A 86 -11.90 5.19 -11.15
N ASN A 87 -11.48 4.00 -11.58
CA ASN A 87 -10.32 3.31 -11.03
C ASN A 87 -10.46 2.91 -9.55
N ARG A 88 -11.68 2.72 -9.04
CA ARG A 88 -11.92 2.23 -7.68
C ARG A 88 -12.11 0.73 -7.65
N TYR A 89 -11.48 0.08 -6.69
CA TYR A 89 -11.65 -1.34 -6.44
C TYR A 89 -13.12 -1.66 -6.17
N VAL A 90 -13.64 -2.67 -6.88
CA VAL A 90 -15.03 -3.13 -6.77
C VAL A 90 -15.11 -4.43 -6.00
N GLY A 91 -14.12 -5.31 -6.19
CA GLY A 91 -14.10 -6.65 -5.63
C GLY A 91 -13.77 -7.74 -6.63
N PRO A 92 -13.79 -9.01 -6.18
CA PRO A 92 -13.31 -10.13 -6.96
C PRO A 92 -14.32 -10.68 -7.97
N VAL A 93 -13.83 -11.51 -8.90
CA VAL A 93 -14.64 -12.41 -9.72
C VAL A 93 -14.64 -13.81 -9.11
N VAL A 94 -15.81 -14.24 -8.65
CA VAL A 94 -16.08 -15.60 -8.19
C VAL A 94 -16.31 -16.52 -9.38
N LEU A 95 -15.48 -17.54 -9.51
CA LEU A 95 -15.53 -18.52 -10.60
C LEU A 95 -16.67 -19.52 -10.40
N ALA A 96 -16.83 -20.00 -9.16
CA ALA A 96 -17.89 -20.94 -8.78
C ALA A 96 -18.17 -20.86 -7.27
N LYS A 97 -19.32 -21.37 -6.85
CA LYS A 97 -19.63 -21.65 -5.45
C LYS A 97 -19.75 -23.15 -5.23
N GLU A 98 -19.32 -23.62 -4.06
CA GLU A 98 -19.37 -25.01 -3.65
C GLU A 98 -19.96 -25.12 -2.25
N ALA A 99 -20.90 -26.05 -2.05
CA ALA A 99 -21.39 -26.39 -0.73
C ALA A 99 -20.44 -27.39 -0.07
N LEU A 100 -19.88 -27.03 1.09
CA LEU A 100 -19.01 -27.86 1.91
C LEU A 100 -19.63 -27.97 3.31
N GLY A 101 -20.37 -29.05 3.53
CA GLY A 101 -21.17 -29.24 4.75
C GLY A 101 -22.24 -28.15 4.89
N LYS A 102 -22.22 -27.41 6.01
CA LYS A 102 -23.18 -26.33 6.30
C LYS A 102 -22.77 -24.96 5.72
N LYS A 103 -21.63 -24.87 5.05
CA LYS A 103 -21.09 -23.62 4.51
C LYS A 103 -21.07 -23.68 2.99
N THR A 104 -21.25 -22.52 2.38
CA THR A 104 -21.01 -22.32 0.97
C THR A 104 -19.74 -21.51 0.82
N CYS A 105 -18.91 -21.93 -0.12
CA CYS A 105 -17.51 -21.57 -0.23
C CYS A 105 -17.24 -21.14 -1.68
N ALA A 106 -16.45 -20.10 -1.91
CA ALA A 106 -16.26 -19.49 -3.23
C ALA A 106 -14.91 -19.85 -3.84
N HIS A 107 -14.90 -20.32 -5.09
CA HIS A 107 -13.69 -20.58 -5.88
C HIS A 107 -13.28 -19.33 -6.64
N MET A 108 -12.03 -18.91 -6.47
CA MET A 108 -11.56 -17.64 -7.02
C MET A 108 -10.25 -17.73 -7.81
N LYS A 109 -9.44 -18.78 -7.58
CA LYS A 109 -8.14 -18.91 -8.25
C LYS A 109 -8.21 -19.77 -9.50
N LEU A 110 -7.56 -19.31 -10.55
CA LEU A 110 -7.52 -19.98 -11.84
C LEU A 110 -6.55 -21.17 -11.83
N ALA A 111 -6.87 -22.19 -12.62
CA ALA A 111 -6.06 -23.40 -12.75
C ALA A 111 -4.83 -23.24 -13.68
N GLY A 112 -4.70 -22.10 -14.37
CA GLY A 112 -3.64 -21.87 -15.37
C GLY A 112 -3.98 -22.37 -16.78
N ALA A 113 -5.26 -22.50 -17.13
CA ALA A 113 -5.70 -22.92 -18.46
C ALA A 113 -6.58 -21.86 -19.13
N SER A 114 -6.61 -21.84 -20.46
CA SER A 114 -7.47 -20.92 -21.22
C SER A 114 -8.94 -21.22 -20.92
N VAL A 115 -9.72 -20.17 -20.67
CA VAL A 115 -11.14 -20.31 -20.32
C VAL A 115 -11.99 -19.15 -20.81
N GLY A 116 -13.18 -19.49 -21.29
CA GLY A 116 -14.30 -18.55 -21.42
C GLY A 116 -15.22 -18.68 -20.21
N LEU A 117 -15.25 -17.64 -19.38
CA LEU A 117 -16.09 -17.55 -18.18
C LEU A 117 -17.56 -17.22 -18.51
N GLY A 118 -17.85 -16.93 -19.78
CA GLY A 118 -19.18 -16.57 -20.25
C GLY A 118 -19.65 -15.24 -19.67
N THR A 119 -20.97 -15.11 -19.47
CA THR A 119 -21.55 -13.94 -18.85
C THR A 119 -21.49 -14.05 -17.33
N MET A 120 -21.14 -12.95 -16.67
CA MET A 120 -21.14 -12.81 -15.22
C MET A 120 -22.30 -11.94 -14.75
N LYS A 121 -22.64 -12.07 -13.48
CA LYS A 121 -23.57 -11.20 -12.76
C LYS A 121 -22.78 -10.38 -11.76
N LEU A 122 -22.82 -9.06 -11.90
CA LEU A 122 -22.36 -8.14 -10.88
C LEU A 122 -23.31 -8.17 -9.68
N SER A 123 -22.77 -8.40 -8.50
CA SER A 123 -23.47 -8.36 -7.23
C SER A 123 -23.45 -6.94 -6.67
N LYS A 124 -24.51 -6.55 -5.96
CA LYS A 124 -24.54 -5.30 -5.19
C LYS A 124 -23.61 -5.33 -3.97
N LEU A 125 -23.11 -6.52 -3.61
CA LEU A 125 -22.19 -6.73 -2.51
C LEU A 125 -20.71 -6.55 -2.90
N GLY A 126 -20.38 -6.02 -4.08
CA GLY A 126 -18.98 -5.80 -4.46
C GLY A 126 -18.24 -7.06 -4.90
N TYR A 127 -18.83 -7.85 -5.81
CA TYR A 127 -18.14 -8.94 -6.51
C TYR A 127 -18.88 -9.31 -7.81
N ALA A 128 -18.25 -10.05 -8.72
CA ALA A 128 -18.90 -10.67 -9.87
C ALA A 128 -18.95 -12.18 -9.72
N ILE A 129 -19.94 -12.86 -10.29
CA ILE A 129 -19.96 -14.32 -10.36
C ILE A 129 -20.38 -14.80 -11.74
N THR A 130 -19.78 -15.89 -12.21
CA THR A 130 -20.18 -16.56 -13.46
C THR A 130 -21.66 -16.98 -13.38
N LYS A 131 -22.43 -16.72 -14.46
CA LYS A 131 -23.85 -17.15 -14.49
C LYS A 131 -23.99 -18.67 -14.59
N SER A 132 -23.04 -19.31 -15.28
CA SER A 132 -22.97 -20.75 -15.41
C SER A 132 -21.67 -21.24 -14.81
N ARG A 133 -21.73 -22.27 -13.96
CA ARG A 133 -20.56 -22.85 -13.32
C ARG A 133 -19.56 -23.35 -14.39
N PRO A 134 -18.32 -22.84 -14.42
CA PRO A 134 -17.28 -23.35 -15.31
C PRO A 134 -16.90 -24.80 -14.99
N LYS A 135 -16.21 -25.46 -15.92
CA LYS A 135 -15.66 -26.81 -15.68
C LYS A 135 -14.71 -26.78 -14.48
N ALA A 136 -14.67 -27.85 -13.70
CA ALA A 136 -13.77 -27.94 -12.53
C ALA A 136 -12.29 -27.70 -12.89
N SER A 137 -11.86 -28.03 -14.11
CA SER A 137 -10.52 -27.75 -14.61
C SER A 137 -10.18 -26.27 -14.78
N THR A 138 -11.14 -25.36 -14.61
CA THR A 138 -10.96 -23.91 -14.71
C THR A 138 -10.35 -23.31 -13.43
N PHE A 139 -10.66 -23.87 -12.27
CA PHE A 139 -10.26 -23.33 -10.99
C PHE A 139 -9.40 -24.30 -10.19
N ALA A 140 -8.51 -23.75 -9.37
CA ALA A 140 -7.63 -24.54 -8.53
C ALA A 140 -8.40 -25.13 -7.34
N ARG A 141 -8.08 -26.37 -6.98
CA ARG A 141 -8.57 -26.99 -5.74
C ARG A 141 -8.01 -26.20 -4.56
N GLN A 142 -8.79 -26.05 -3.49
CA GLN A 142 -8.44 -25.28 -2.29
C GLN A 142 -8.23 -23.79 -2.55
N SER A 143 -8.62 -23.26 -3.72
CA SER A 143 -8.73 -21.83 -3.99
C SER A 143 -9.96 -21.18 -3.37
N ILE A 144 -10.36 -21.73 -2.23
CA ILE A 144 -11.66 -21.49 -1.65
C ILE A 144 -11.54 -20.52 -0.52
N VAL A 145 -12.20 -19.38 -0.69
CA VAL A 145 -12.25 -18.34 0.32
C VAL A 145 -13.38 -18.62 1.29
N ALA A 146 -13.17 -18.25 2.55
CA ALA A 146 -14.18 -18.29 3.58
C ALA A 146 -15.38 -17.46 3.08
N GLY A 147 -16.54 -18.09 3.05
CA GLY A 147 -17.77 -17.48 2.55
C GLY A 147 -18.74 -17.17 3.67
N SER A 148 -19.58 -16.16 3.45
CA SER A 148 -20.85 -16.04 4.20
C SER A 148 -21.68 -17.34 4.05
N THR A 149 -22.79 -17.48 4.78
CA THR A 149 -23.68 -18.65 4.61
C THR A 149 -24.13 -18.82 3.14
N ALA A 150 -24.20 -17.73 2.37
CA ALA A 150 -24.52 -17.71 0.94
C ALA A 150 -23.30 -17.89 0.01
N GLY A 151 -22.09 -18.06 0.56
CA GLY A 151 -20.84 -18.24 -0.19
C GLY A 151 -20.39 -17.00 -0.95
N ASN A 152 -20.74 -15.81 -0.47
CA ASN A 152 -20.15 -14.57 -0.97
C ASN A 152 -18.75 -14.41 -0.34
N PRO A 153 -17.76 -13.87 -1.07
CA PRO A 153 -16.47 -13.48 -0.49
C PRO A 153 -16.73 -12.53 0.68
N LEU A 154 -15.95 -12.66 1.74
CA LEU A 154 -16.21 -11.97 2.99
C LEU A 154 -15.82 -10.49 2.92
N ALA A 155 -14.73 -10.17 2.22
CA ALA A 155 -14.32 -8.78 1.98
C ALA A 155 -14.99 -8.09 0.79
N ALA A 156 -15.97 -8.74 0.18
CA ALA A 156 -16.73 -8.13 -0.91
C ALA A 156 -17.40 -6.82 -0.43
N GLY A 157 -16.96 -5.71 -1.02
CA GLY A 157 -17.45 -4.37 -0.72
C GLY A 157 -16.89 -3.71 0.54
N THR A 158 -16.11 -4.40 1.38
CA THR A 158 -15.52 -3.82 2.61
C THR A 158 -14.07 -3.38 2.43
N GLY A 159 -13.42 -3.84 1.35
CA GLY A 159 -12.03 -3.52 1.05
C GLY A 159 -11.02 -4.23 1.96
N GLY A 160 -11.39 -5.39 2.52
CA GLY A 160 -10.47 -6.24 3.29
C GLY A 160 -10.76 -6.30 4.79
N ILE A 161 -11.21 -5.19 5.39
CA ILE A 161 -11.35 -5.05 6.85
C ILE A 161 -12.43 -5.98 7.44
N VAL A 162 -12.11 -7.25 7.64
CA VAL A 162 -13.06 -8.31 7.98
C VAL A 162 -12.41 -9.35 8.89
N LYS A 163 -13.06 -9.59 10.03
CA LYS A 163 -12.66 -10.68 10.91
C LYS A 163 -12.97 -12.05 10.31
N ILE A 164 -11.97 -12.92 10.21
CA ILE A 164 -12.18 -14.32 9.82
C ILE A 164 -11.72 -15.29 10.92
N SER A 165 -12.67 -16.03 11.49
CA SER A 165 -12.33 -17.08 12.46
C SER A 165 -11.61 -18.26 11.81
N SER A 166 -10.69 -18.90 12.53
CA SER A 166 -10.01 -20.10 12.03
C SER A 166 -10.98 -21.24 11.69
N ALA A 167 -12.16 -21.28 12.31
CA ALA A 167 -13.20 -22.24 11.96
C ALA A 167 -13.82 -21.97 10.58
N GLN A 168 -14.00 -20.70 10.21
CA GLN A 168 -14.44 -20.30 8.86
C GLN A 168 -13.34 -20.59 7.83
N LYS A 169 -12.08 -20.25 8.11
CA LYS A 169 -10.94 -20.59 7.23
C LYS A 169 -10.89 -22.11 6.98
N ARG A 170 -10.99 -22.93 8.03
CA ARG A 170 -11.00 -24.41 7.93
C ARG A 170 -12.22 -25.01 7.24
N ALA A 171 -13.38 -24.37 7.27
CA ALA A 171 -14.59 -24.93 6.65
C ALA A 171 -14.45 -25.10 5.13
N CYS A 172 -13.61 -24.27 4.50
CA CYS A 172 -13.43 -24.24 3.05
C CYS A 172 -12.25 -25.07 2.53
N THR A 173 -11.39 -25.61 3.41
CA THR A 173 -10.18 -26.38 2.99
C THR A 173 -10.47 -27.81 2.55
N GLY A 174 -11.68 -28.33 2.82
CA GLY A 174 -12.09 -29.70 2.54
C GLY A 174 -12.48 -30.02 1.09
N SER A 175 -12.41 -29.05 0.17
CA SER A 175 -12.84 -29.29 -1.22
C SER A 175 -11.94 -30.26 -1.98
N THR A 176 -12.58 -31.09 -2.79
CA THR A 176 -11.92 -31.98 -3.75
C THR A 176 -12.14 -31.54 -5.20
N VAL A 177 -12.82 -30.42 -5.45
CA VAL A 177 -13.11 -29.93 -6.80
C VAL A 177 -12.01 -28.96 -7.24
N GLY A 178 -11.51 -29.13 -8.48
CA GLY A 178 -10.47 -28.28 -9.06
C GLY A 178 -9.12 -28.97 -9.25
N THR A 179 -8.16 -28.24 -9.82
CA THR A 179 -6.78 -28.74 -10.06
C THR A 179 -5.88 -28.55 -8.83
N ARG A 180 -5.08 -29.54 -8.44
CA ARG A 180 -4.20 -29.45 -7.26
C ARG A 180 -3.04 -28.44 -7.43
N GLY A 181 -2.50 -27.93 -6.32
CA GLY A 181 -1.15 -27.36 -6.24
C GLY A 181 -1.04 -25.83 -6.26
N VAL A 182 -1.84 -25.12 -5.45
CA VAL A 182 -1.75 -23.65 -5.24
C VAL A 182 -1.50 -23.24 -3.78
N GLN A 183 -1.77 -24.12 -2.80
CA GLN A 183 -1.72 -23.79 -1.36
C GLN A 183 -0.40 -23.22 -0.84
N THR A 184 0.74 -23.52 -1.47
CA THR A 184 2.05 -23.05 -1.00
C THR A 184 2.18 -21.54 -1.09
N PHE A 185 1.49 -20.89 -2.02
CA PHE A 185 1.53 -19.43 -2.17
C PHE A 185 0.66 -18.73 -1.14
N ASP A 186 -0.48 -19.34 -0.80
CA ASP A 186 -1.50 -18.71 0.05
C ASP A 186 -1.15 -18.71 1.53
N ALA A 187 -0.24 -19.60 1.94
CA ALA A 187 0.29 -19.65 3.29
C ALA A 187 1.58 -18.82 3.44
N ASP A 188 2.05 -18.17 2.36
CA ASP A 188 3.27 -17.39 2.38
C ASP A 188 2.95 -15.89 2.56
N PRO A 189 3.26 -15.32 3.73
CA PRO A 189 3.06 -13.90 4.02
C PRO A 189 3.93 -12.94 3.18
N LEU A 190 4.85 -13.43 2.35
CA LEU A 190 5.70 -12.59 1.52
C LEU A 190 5.18 -12.44 0.09
N VAL A 191 4.04 -13.05 -0.20
CA VAL A 191 3.56 -13.24 -1.56
C VAL A 191 2.37 -12.31 -1.82
N LEU A 192 2.62 -11.23 -2.55
CA LEU A 192 1.68 -10.11 -2.78
C LEU A 192 0.33 -10.50 -3.40
N GLY A 193 0.27 -11.60 -4.15
CA GLY A 193 -0.96 -12.11 -4.74
C GLY A 193 -1.56 -13.31 -4.01
N ALA A 194 -1.03 -13.65 -2.83
CA ALA A 194 -1.65 -14.55 -1.88
C ALA A 194 -2.95 -13.94 -1.32
N ASP A 195 -3.68 -14.73 -0.55
CA ASP A 195 -4.92 -14.35 0.15
C ASP A 195 -4.82 -15.05 1.51
N LEU A 196 -4.01 -14.45 2.39
CA LEU A 196 -3.48 -15.08 3.62
C LEU A 196 -4.61 -15.37 4.61
N ASP A 197 -5.59 -14.48 4.68
CA ASP A 197 -6.73 -14.63 5.57
C ASP A 197 -7.92 -15.38 4.94
N SER A 198 -7.88 -15.59 3.61
CA SER A 198 -8.90 -16.28 2.83
C SER A 198 -10.24 -15.54 2.77
N ASP A 199 -10.24 -14.21 2.70
CA ASP A 199 -11.43 -13.37 2.60
C ASP A 199 -11.94 -13.14 1.15
N GLY A 200 -11.09 -13.38 0.15
CA GLY A 200 -11.36 -13.06 -1.26
C GLY A 200 -10.44 -12.01 -1.91
N LEU A 201 -9.64 -11.29 -1.16
CA LEU A 201 -8.78 -10.23 -1.68
C LEU A 201 -7.34 -10.75 -1.75
N PRO A 202 -6.61 -10.42 -2.83
CA PRO A 202 -5.18 -10.65 -2.83
C PRO A 202 -4.53 -9.60 -1.93
N ASN A 203 -3.51 -9.97 -1.17
CA ASN A 203 -2.98 -9.08 -0.14
C ASN A 203 -2.53 -7.69 -0.68
N ALA A 204 -2.09 -7.60 -1.94
CA ALA A 204 -1.77 -6.31 -2.60
C ALA A 204 -2.96 -5.35 -2.80
N LEU A 205 -4.19 -5.81 -2.57
CA LEU A 205 -5.45 -5.05 -2.65
C LEU A 205 -6.29 -5.25 -1.38
N ASP A 206 -5.69 -5.79 -0.33
CA ASP A 206 -6.31 -6.00 0.97
C ASP A 206 -5.91 -4.85 1.91
N ALA A 207 -6.78 -4.51 2.84
CA ALA A 207 -6.51 -3.51 3.87
C ALA A 207 -6.34 -4.12 5.27
N ASP A 208 -6.56 -5.43 5.42
CA ASP A 208 -6.47 -6.22 6.65
C ASP A 208 -6.01 -7.64 6.26
N ASP A 209 -4.76 -7.76 5.82
CA ASP A 209 -4.28 -8.91 5.06
C ASP A 209 -4.20 -10.24 5.84
N ASP A 210 -4.29 -10.20 7.17
CA ASP A 210 -4.34 -11.38 8.04
C ASP A 210 -5.72 -11.62 8.72
N GLY A 211 -6.64 -10.66 8.56
CA GLY A 211 -8.04 -10.71 8.98
C GLY A 211 -8.25 -10.53 10.49
N ASP A 212 -7.36 -9.79 11.16
CA ASP A 212 -7.41 -9.51 12.59
C ASP A 212 -8.17 -8.22 12.96
N GLN A 213 -8.58 -7.44 11.95
CA GLN A 213 -9.27 -6.14 12.01
C GLN A 213 -8.41 -4.94 12.39
N ILE A 214 -7.10 -5.09 12.40
CA ILE A 214 -6.15 -4.00 12.42
C ILE A 214 -5.76 -3.72 10.97
N ILE A 215 -5.98 -2.49 10.52
CA ILE A 215 -5.64 -2.15 9.14
C ILE A 215 -4.14 -2.22 8.91
N ASP A 216 -3.71 -2.69 7.74
CA ASP A 216 -2.29 -2.83 7.36
C ASP A 216 -1.47 -1.56 7.58
N ALA A 217 -2.12 -0.39 7.48
CA ALA A 217 -1.49 0.89 7.70
C ALA A 217 -0.89 1.03 9.11
N VAL A 218 -1.42 0.32 10.10
CA VAL A 218 -1.00 0.38 11.51
C VAL A 218 -0.67 -0.99 12.11
N ASP A 219 -0.90 -2.09 11.38
CA ASP A 219 -0.67 -3.43 11.87
C ASP A 219 0.81 -3.86 11.80
N PRO A 220 1.51 -4.08 12.94
CA PRO A 220 2.89 -4.58 12.91
C PRO A 220 3.01 -6.04 12.45
N THR A 221 1.91 -6.80 12.43
CA THR A 221 1.89 -8.17 11.93
C THR A 221 1.60 -8.28 10.44
N THR A 222 1.16 -7.17 9.81
CA THR A 222 1.02 -7.10 8.36
C THR A 222 2.34 -7.50 7.73
N THR A 223 2.25 -8.46 6.82
CA THR A 223 3.44 -9.07 6.29
C THR A 223 3.99 -8.24 5.13
N GLN A 224 5.06 -8.66 4.44
CA GLN A 224 5.60 -7.90 3.27
C GLN A 224 4.61 -7.84 2.08
N THR A 225 3.35 -8.12 2.32
CA THR A 225 2.17 -8.13 1.48
C THR A 225 1.50 -6.75 1.39
N ALA A 226 1.55 -5.96 2.46
CA ALA A 226 1.29 -4.51 2.39
C ALA A 226 2.43 -3.75 1.67
N ALA A 227 3.46 -4.46 1.20
CA ALA A 227 4.60 -3.85 0.52
C ALA A 227 4.31 -3.34 -0.90
N LEU A 228 3.04 -3.28 -1.30
CA LEU A 228 2.63 -2.54 -2.49
C LEU A 228 1.55 -1.49 -2.18
N ASN A 229 1.49 -1.04 -0.93
CA ASN A 229 0.62 0.07 -0.55
C ASN A 229 1.39 1.39 -0.64
N PRO A 230 0.92 2.38 -1.42
CA PRO A 230 1.44 3.72 -1.29
C PRO A 230 1.01 4.24 0.08
N TRP A 231 1.86 5.03 0.70
CA TRP A 231 1.55 5.62 2.00
C TRP A 231 1.18 7.09 1.84
N VAL A 232 0.32 7.55 2.74
CA VAL A 232 -0.22 8.90 2.75
C VAL A 232 0.50 9.75 3.78
N SER A 233 0.82 10.98 3.41
CA SER A 233 1.33 12.00 4.32
C SER A 233 0.34 13.14 4.40
N LEU A 234 -0.15 13.43 5.59
CA LEU A 234 -0.99 14.57 5.92
C LEU A 234 -0.25 15.48 6.91
N ARG A 235 -0.23 16.78 6.63
CA ARG A 235 0.23 17.81 7.56
C ARG A 235 -0.65 19.04 7.51
N THR A 236 -0.84 19.69 8.65
CA THR A 236 -1.48 21.01 8.72
C THR A 236 -1.13 21.69 10.05
N SER A 237 -1.19 23.02 10.09
CA SER A 237 -1.13 23.81 11.32
C SER A 237 -2.52 24.13 11.90
N SER A 238 -3.59 23.64 11.28
CA SER A 238 -4.96 23.87 11.75
C SER A 238 -5.25 23.06 13.02
N SER A 239 -5.20 23.74 14.17
CA SER A 239 -5.35 23.13 15.50
C SER A 239 -6.70 22.44 15.75
N LEU A 240 -7.76 22.83 15.03
CA LEU A 240 -9.10 22.24 15.13
C LEU A 240 -9.35 21.11 14.12
N PHE A 241 -8.30 20.68 13.40
CA PHE A 241 -8.40 19.68 12.33
C PHE A 241 -8.42 18.24 12.87
N ASN A 242 -9.39 17.95 13.72
CA ASN A 242 -9.63 16.64 14.31
C ASN A 242 -11.11 16.53 14.69
N ALA A 243 -11.78 15.45 14.29
CA ALA A 243 -13.22 15.28 14.48
C ALA A 243 -13.60 14.99 15.95
N GLY A 244 -12.67 14.44 16.75
CA GLY A 244 -12.84 14.30 18.19
C GLY A 244 -12.79 15.63 18.95
N LEU A 245 -11.98 16.59 18.45
CA LEU A 245 -11.86 17.94 19.01
C LEU A 245 -12.95 18.89 18.51
N ASN A 246 -13.33 18.76 17.25
CA ASN A 246 -14.37 19.56 16.61
C ASN A 246 -15.49 18.64 16.08
N PRO A 247 -16.56 18.40 16.88
CA PRO A 247 -17.69 17.57 16.47
C PRO A 247 -18.46 18.11 15.26
N THR A 248 -18.26 19.37 14.88
CA THR A 248 -18.89 20.00 13.70
C THR A 248 -18.03 19.92 12.45
N LEU A 249 -16.83 19.32 12.52
CA LEU A 249 -15.91 19.19 11.39
C LEU A 249 -16.56 18.35 10.27
N SER A 250 -16.94 19.02 9.19
CA SER A 250 -17.61 18.38 8.06
C SER A 250 -16.60 17.73 7.11
N GLN A 251 -17.05 16.81 6.27
CA GLN A 251 -16.21 16.27 5.18
C GLN A 251 -15.76 17.37 4.20
N ALA A 252 -16.52 18.45 4.04
CA ALA A 252 -16.13 19.57 3.18
C ALA A 252 -14.96 20.38 3.78
N ASP A 253 -14.94 20.56 5.09
CA ASP A 253 -13.82 21.19 5.79
C ASP A 253 -12.55 20.34 5.67
N ILE A 254 -12.69 19.03 5.85
CA ILE A 254 -11.61 18.05 5.62
C ILE A 254 -11.09 18.14 4.19
N ALA A 255 -11.99 18.04 3.20
CA ALA A 255 -11.61 18.10 1.79
C ALA A 255 -10.85 19.39 1.46
N THR A 256 -11.23 20.53 2.03
CA THR A 256 -10.55 21.82 1.83
C THR A 256 -9.10 21.79 2.34
N VAL A 257 -8.88 21.28 3.55
CA VAL A 257 -7.52 21.19 4.14
C VAL A 257 -6.65 20.18 3.36
N LEU A 258 -7.19 19.01 3.03
CA LEU A 258 -6.46 18.01 2.23
C LEU A 258 -6.18 18.51 0.81
N GLY A 259 -7.10 19.26 0.22
CA GLY A 259 -6.95 19.82 -1.12
C GLY A 259 -6.04 21.04 -1.20
N THR A 260 -5.57 21.55 -0.07
CA THR A 260 -4.59 22.63 -0.01
C THR A 260 -3.22 22.10 -0.42
N PRO A 261 -2.55 22.72 -1.42
CA PRO A 261 -1.24 22.27 -1.88
C PRO A 261 -0.23 22.13 -0.73
N GLY A 262 0.48 21.00 -0.68
CA GLY A 262 1.49 20.73 0.34
C GLY A 262 0.99 20.03 1.60
N ASN A 263 -0.33 19.96 1.84
CA ASN A 263 -0.86 19.33 3.05
C ASN A 263 -1.04 17.82 2.93
N TYR A 264 -1.40 17.30 1.76
CA TYR A 264 -1.78 15.91 1.56
C TYR A 264 -1.07 15.30 0.35
N ALA A 265 -0.33 14.22 0.58
CA ALA A 265 0.44 13.53 -0.44
C ALA A 265 0.19 12.02 -0.42
N ILE A 266 0.18 11.42 -1.60
CA ILE A 266 0.28 9.97 -1.81
C ILE A 266 1.71 9.68 -2.26
N GLN A 267 2.39 8.77 -1.58
CA GLN A 267 3.80 8.51 -1.83
C GLN A 267 4.01 7.08 -2.29
N PHE A 268 4.67 6.96 -3.44
CA PHE A 268 5.17 5.70 -3.95
C PHE A 268 6.59 5.53 -3.45
N PHE A 269 6.84 4.40 -2.80
CA PHE A 269 8.17 3.98 -2.40
C PHE A 269 8.20 2.48 -2.61
N ILE A 270 8.91 2.01 -3.62
CA ILE A 270 8.85 0.61 -4.06
C ILE A 270 10.28 0.07 -4.09
N GLY A 271 10.58 -0.92 -3.26
CA GLY A 271 11.85 -1.62 -3.31
C GLY A 271 12.02 -2.40 -4.61
N GLN A 272 13.23 -2.44 -5.16
CA GLN A 272 13.51 -3.13 -6.42
C GLN A 272 13.00 -4.59 -6.43
N ARG A 273 13.12 -5.31 -5.29
CA ARG A 273 12.67 -6.70 -5.16
C ARG A 273 11.15 -6.87 -5.31
N ASN A 274 10.36 -5.83 -5.03
CA ASN A 274 8.91 -5.88 -5.10
C ASN A 274 8.41 -5.93 -6.56
N PHE A 275 9.29 -5.70 -7.53
CA PHE A 275 9.05 -5.97 -8.96
C PHE A 275 9.28 -7.44 -9.36
N GLY A 276 9.64 -8.30 -8.40
CA GLY A 276 9.94 -9.71 -8.64
C GLY A 276 11.29 -9.94 -9.32
N VAL A 277 12.20 -8.96 -9.24
CA VAL A 277 13.54 -9.01 -9.82
C VAL A 277 14.61 -9.17 -8.74
N THR A 278 15.80 -9.65 -9.13
CA THR A 278 16.89 -9.92 -8.18
C THR A 278 18.09 -9.00 -8.37
N GLY A 279 18.30 -8.46 -9.57
CA GLY A 279 19.38 -7.54 -9.88
C GLY A 279 18.99 -6.09 -9.61
N TYR A 280 19.94 -5.30 -9.12
CA TYR A 280 19.71 -3.88 -8.85
C TYR A 280 19.57 -3.03 -10.14
N ASN A 281 19.99 -3.54 -11.31
CA ASN A 281 19.82 -2.91 -12.63
C ASN A 281 18.68 -3.51 -13.48
N ASP A 282 17.90 -4.46 -12.94
CA ASP A 282 16.94 -5.23 -13.74
C ASP A 282 15.76 -4.37 -14.22
N VAL A 283 15.33 -3.41 -13.41
CA VAL A 283 14.32 -2.42 -13.79
C VAL A 283 15.02 -1.19 -14.35
N LYS A 284 14.67 -0.83 -15.58
CA LYS A 284 15.25 0.33 -16.27
C LYS A 284 14.54 1.63 -15.91
N TYR A 285 13.22 1.58 -15.82
CA TYR A 285 12.36 2.67 -15.38
C TYR A 285 11.01 2.13 -14.93
N ALA A 286 10.31 2.88 -14.09
CA ALA A 286 8.96 2.58 -13.63
C ALA A 286 8.09 3.83 -13.68
N TRP A 287 6.78 3.66 -13.86
CA TRP A 287 5.81 4.74 -13.89
C TRP A 287 4.43 4.29 -13.42
N VAL A 288 3.62 5.24 -12.99
CA VAL A 288 2.27 4.98 -12.50
C VAL A 288 1.26 5.21 -13.63
N ASP A 289 0.63 4.13 -14.08
CA ASP A 289 -0.59 4.18 -14.89
C ASP A 289 -1.76 4.48 -13.95
N CYS A 290 -2.08 5.77 -13.88
CA CYS A 290 -3.16 6.35 -13.10
C CYS A 290 -4.56 6.01 -13.60
N GLY A 291 -4.68 5.42 -14.80
CA GLY A 291 -5.94 5.24 -15.52
C GLY A 291 -6.90 6.43 -15.43
N SER A 292 -8.10 6.20 -14.90
CA SER A 292 -9.18 7.19 -14.86
C SER A 292 -9.25 8.01 -13.56
N LEU A 293 -8.23 7.91 -12.69
CA LEU A 293 -8.16 8.71 -11.47
C LEU A 293 -7.98 10.19 -11.87
N VAL A 294 -8.98 11.01 -11.54
CA VAL A 294 -9.08 12.41 -11.98
C VAL A 294 -7.92 13.27 -11.50
N TYR A 295 -7.33 12.96 -10.34
CA TYR A 295 -6.17 13.68 -9.84
C TYR A 295 -4.88 13.26 -10.54
N CYS A 296 -4.74 12.00 -10.92
CA CYS A 296 -3.48 11.39 -11.31
C CYS A 296 -3.27 11.36 -12.84
N GLY A 297 -4.26 10.91 -13.62
CA GLY A 297 -4.08 10.72 -15.07
C GLY A 297 -5.35 10.85 -15.93
N GLY A 298 -6.43 11.41 -15.39
CA GLY A 298 -7.60 11.81 -16.16
C GLY A 298 -7.27 12.85 -17.24
N ALA A 299 -8.29 13.34 -17.97
CA ALA A 299 -8.10 14.27 -19.09
C ALA A 299 -7.39 15.58 -18.68
N GLU A 300 -7.63 16.04 -17.46
CA GLU A 300 -7.03 17.25 -16.86
C GLU A 300 -6.56 16.92 -15.43
N PRO A 301 -5.41 16.22 -15.28
CA PRO A 301 -4.95 15.77 -13.98
C PRO A 301 -4.42 16.96 -13.19
N THR A 302 -4.89 17.11 -11.96
CA THR A 302 -4.52 18.23 -11.08
C THR A 302 -3.26 17.97 -10.28
N ALA A 303 -2.84 16.70 -10.21
CA ALA A 303 -1.82 16.34 -9.27
C ALA A 303 -0.45 16.85 -9.71
N GLN A 304 0.33 17.26 -8.71
CA GLN A 304 1.67 17.77 -8.90
C GLN A 304 2.65 16.91 -8.12
N ASN A 305 3.86 16.78 -8.65
CA ASN A 305 4.99 16.31 -7.88
C ASN A 305 5.49 17.44 -6.98
N MET A 306 5.97 17.12 -5.78
CA MET A 306 6.74 18.06 -4.96
C MET A 306 8.16 17.54 -4.80
N SER A 307 9.03 18.38 -4.24
CA SER A 307 10.37 17.96 -3.81
C SER A 307 10.27 16.64 -3.05
N THR A 308 10.96 15.61 -3.54
CA THR A 308 11.33 14.51 -2.63
C THR A 308 12.32 15.08 -1.62
N HIS A 309 12.52 14.42 -0.47
CA HIS A 309 13.67 14.71 0.41
C HIS A 309 15.02 14.70 -0.36
N LEU A 310 14.99 14.05 -1.53
CA LEU A 310 15.97 13.95 -2.60
C LEU A 310 16.29 15.27 -3.29
N SER A 311 15.32 15.88 -3.97
CA SER A 311 15.57 16.94 -4.96
C SER A 311 14.45 17.97 -5.02
N THR A 312 14.82 19.26 -4.98
CA THR A 312 13.91 20.41 -5.10
C THR A 312 13.59 20.80 -6.55
N SER A 313 14.33 20.27 -7.52
CA SER A 313 14.33 20.73 -8.92
C SER A 313 13.02 20.51 -9.68
N ASN A 314 12.08 19.72 -9.14
CA ASN A 314 10.83 19.33 -9.81
C ASN A 314 9.59 19.60 -8.96
N THR A 315 9.69 20.53 -8.00
CA THR A 315 8.57 20.92 -7.13
C THR A 315 7.51 21.68 -7.91
N GLY A 316 6.25 21.26 -7.81
CA GLY A 316 5.11 21.88 -8.49
C GLY A 316 4.93 21.46 -9.96
N VAL A 317 5.71 20.50 -10.46
CA VAL A 317 5.58 19.97 -11.82
C VAL A 317 4.32 19.09 -11.90
N ASN A 318 3.53 19.24 -12.96
CA ASN A 318 2.38 18.38 -13.20
C ASN A 318 2.81 16.91 -13.28
N TRP A 319 2.16 16.07 -12.50
CA TRP A 319 2.48 14.65 -12.36
C TRP A 319 2.48 13.91 -13.71
N SER A 320 1.49 14.22 -14.56
CA SER A 320 1.35 13.68 -15.93
C SER A 320 2.51 14.00 -16.86
N THR A 321 3.35 14.96 -16.52
CA THR A 321 4.55 15.36 -17.27
C THR A 321 5.84 15.12 -16.49
N TYR A 322 5.74 14.47 -15.32
CA TYR A 322 6.90 14.16 -14.51
C TYR A 322 7.62 12.94 -15.09
N TYR A 323 8.84 13.17 -15.57
CA TYR A 323 9.77 12.17 -16.05
C TYR A 323 10.78 11.89 -14.93
N GLY A 324 11.01 10.61 -14.60
CA GLY A 324 11.82 10.18 -13.48
C GLY A 324 13.32 10.49 -13.66
N GLY A 325 14.18 9.72 -13.00
CA GLY A 325 15.64 9.88 -13.11
C GLY A 325 16.39 9.07 -12.06
N PHE A 326 17.66 9.39 -11.80
CA PHE A 326 18.52 8.68 -10.85
C PHE A 326 19.21 9.59 -9.81
N LYS A 327 19.22 9.22 -8.53
CA LYS A 327 19.73 10.04 -7.41
C LYS A 327 20.23 9.14 -6.30
N LYS A 328 21.33 9.57 -5.72
CA LYS A 328 21.95 8.99 -4.53
C LYS A 328 21.26 9.56 -3.30
N GLU A 329 21.08 8.74 -2.26
CA GLU A 329 20.56 9.20 -0.98
C GLU A 329 21.48 10.28 -0.38
N THR A 330 22.79 10.13 -0.58
CA THR A 330 23.78 11.13 -0.16
C THR A 330 24.67 11.52 -1.33
N ASP A 331 24.67 12.81 -1.69
CA ASP A 331 25.46 13.33 -2.82
C ASP A 331 26.97 13.16 -2.61
N SER A 332 27.43 13.15 -1.35
CA SER A 332 28.84 12.99 -0.96
C SER A 332 29.34 11.55 -0.93
N ALA A 333 28.47 10.55 -1.14
CA ALA A 333 28.86 9.15 -1.21
C ALA A 333 28.85 8.65 -2.66
N GLU A 334 29.75 7.71 -2.99
CA GLU A 334 29.70 7.01 -4.28
C GLU A 334 28.46 6.12 -4.35
N ALA A 335 27.91 5.96 -5.54
CA ALA A 335 26.80 5.03 -5.75
C ALA A 335 27.27 3.58 -5.47
N THR A 336 26.33 2.68 -5.18
CA THR A 336 26.66 1.25 -5.01
C THR A 336 27.45 0.73 -6.24
N PRO A 337 28.62 0.09 -6.05
CA PRO A 337 29.41 -0.41 -7.18
C PRO A 337 28.60 -1.29 -8.14
N GLY A 338 28.66 -0.97 -9.43
CA GLY A 338 27.98 -1.68 -10.51
C GLY A 338 26.58 -1.17 -10.86
N ILE A 339 25.98 -0.28 -10.05
CA ILE A 339 24.69 0.34 -10.40
C ILE A 339 24.82 1.20 -11.66
N ASP A 340 23.90 1.00 -12.60
CA ASP A 340 23.83 1.81 -13.81
C ASP A 340 23.10 3.13 -13.50
N THR A 341 23.87 4.20 -13.45
CA THR A 341 23.37 5.56 -13.13
C THR A 341 22.62 6.21 -14.29
N THR A 342 22.55 5.57 -15.46
CA THR A 342 21.76 6.04 -16.61
C THR A 342 20.30 5.59 -16.56
N LEU A 343 19.96 4.68 -15.64
CA LEU A 343 18.60 4.19 -15.42
C LEU A 343 17.70 5.26 -14.77
N GLY A 344 16.41 4.93 -14.67
CA GLY A 344 15.40 5.75 -14.02
C GLY A 344 14.76 6.82 -14.91
N THR A 345 15.38 7.14 -16.04
CA THR A 345 14.81 8.08 -17.01
C THR A 345 13.80 7.37 -17.91
N SER A 346 12.61 7.94 -18.03
CA SER A 346 11.49 7.42 -18.82
C SER A 346 10.89 8.53 -19.65
N THR A 347 10.36 8.19 -20.83
CA THR A 347 9.57 9.10 -21.67
C THR A 347 8.09 9.12 -21.30
N ASN A 348 7.66 8.24 -20.39
CA ASN A 348 6.30 8.23 -19.87
C ASN A 348 6.16 9.28 -18.76
N GLY A 349 5.05 10.01 -18.74
CA GLY A 349 4.67 10.79 -17.56
C GLY A 349 4.39 9.91 -16.35
N ASN A 350 4.18 10.52 -15.17
CA ASN A 350 3.94 9.81 -13.91
C ASN A 350 5.10 8.86 -13.52
N SER A 351 6.31 9.16 -13.94
CA SER A 351 7.45 8.27 -13.73
C SER A 351 7.93 8.29 -12.29
N LEU A 352 8.49 7.17 -11.85
CA LEU A 352 9.13 7.03 -10.56
C LEU A 352 10.63 7.29 -10.71
N TYR A 353 11.20 7.86 -9.65
CA TYR A 353 12.60 8.18 -9.61
C TYR A 353 13.39 7.06 -8.94
N LEU A 354 14.55 6.71 -9.48
CA LEU A 354 15.45 5.71 -8.94
C LEU A 354 16.32 6.31 -7.83
N MET A 355 16.11 5.85 -6.60
CA MET A 355 16.88 6.22 -5.42
C MET A 355 17.84 5.08 -5.05
N ASN A 356 19.13 5.41 -4.89
CA ASN A 356 20.14 4.49 -4.37
C ASN A 356 20.56 4.87 -2.94
N ARG A 357 20.41 3.95 -1.99
CA ARG A 357 21.07 4.03 -0.68
C ARG A 357 22.52 3.59 -0.81
N ASN A 358 23.43 4.56 -0.76
CA ASN A 358 24.85 4.37 -1.01
C ASN A 358 25.48 3.31 -0.08
N GLY A 359 26.45 2.55 -0.59
CA GLY A 359 27.33 1.69 0.23
C GLY A 359 26.78 0.30 0.62
N ARG A 360 25.58 -0.07 0.17
CA ARG A 360 25.02 -1.43 0.30
C ARG A 360 25.07 -2.18 -1.03
N GLN A 361 25.40 -3.47 -1.01
CA GLN A 361 25.55 -4.31 -2.21
C GLN A 361 24.32 -5.18 -2.54
N ASP A 362 23.19 -4.96 -1.86
CA ASP A 362 21.99 -5.77 -2.04
C ASP A 362 20.84 -4.97 -2.70
N PRO A 363 19.83 -5.61 -3.30
CA PRO A 363 18.72 -4.89 -3.97
C PRO A 363 17.83 -4.03 -3.06
N GLU A 364 17.93 -4.13 -1.73
CA GLU A 364 17.36 -3.17 -0.77
C GLU A 364 18.15 -1.86 -0.72
N SER A 365 19.18 -1.71 -1.54
CA SER A 365 19.83 -0.43 -1.79
C SER A 365 19.13 0.39 -2.90
N VAL A 366 18.14 -0.18 -3.59
CA VAL A 366 17.51 0.46 -4.76
C VAL A 366 15.99 0.55 -4.58
N TYR A 367 15.48 1.77 -4.74
CA TYR A 367 14.07 2.10 -4.56
C TYR A 367 13.55 2.99 -5.68
N TRP A 368 12.26 2.88 -5.93
CA TRP A 368 11.54 3.70 -6.91
C TRP A 368 10.55 4.58 -6.16
N VAL A 369 10.75 5.89 -6.25
CA VAL A 369 10.10 6.86 -5.37
C VAL A 369 9.43 7.99 -6.14
N ALA A 370 8.28 8.44 -5.63
CA ALA A 370 7.64 9.68 -6.04
C ALA A 370 6.64 10.15 -4.97
N SER A 371 6.41 11.47 -4.90
CA SER A 371 5.43 12.07 -3.99
C SER A 371 4.41 12.87 -4.79
N LEU A 372 3.19 12.35 -4.85
CA LEU A 372 2.07 12.91 -5.57
C LEU A 372 1.20 13.76 -4.65
N PHE A 373 0.93 15.02 -5.01
CA PHE A 373 -0.04 15.87 -4.33
C PHE A 373 -1.30 15.98 -5.19
N PRO A 374 -2.44 15.36 -4.79
CA PRO A 374 -3.64 15.33 -5.62
C PRO A 374 -4.20 16.71 -5.97
N ASN A 375 -4.10 17.70 -5.08
CA ASN A 375 -4.54 19.09 -5.31
C ASN A 375 -5.98 19.21 -5.85
N GLN A 376 -6.92 18.47 -5.27
CA GLN A 376 -8.33 18.43 -5.71
C GLN A 376 -9.22 19.48 -5.01
N GLY A 377 -8.63 20.37 -4.21
CA GLY A 377 -9.36 21.39 -3.46
C GLY A 377 -10.49 20.79 -2.62
N ALA A 378 -11.64 21.45 -2.57
CA ALA A 378 -12.82 21.01 -1.83
C ALA A 378 -13.42 19.66 -2.29
N ASN A 379 -12.93 19.09 -3.41
CA ASN A 379 -13.38 17.79 -3.92
C ASN A 379 -12.51 16.61 -3.45
N THR A 380 -11.46 16.86 -2.65
CA THR A 380 -10.43 15.86 -2.36
C THR A 380 -10.99 14.54 -1.80
N LEU A 381 -11.92 14.58 -0.85
CA LEU A 381 -12.52 13.35 -0.29
C LEU A 381 -13.51 12.64 -1.25
N GLN A 382 -14.00 13.35 -2.27
CA GLN A 382 -14.87 12.77 -3.29
C GLN A 382 -14.05 12.08 -4.39
N THR A 383 -12.82 12.53 -4.62
CA THR A 383 -11.96 12.10 -5.73
C THR A 383 -10.81 11.20 -5.34
N VAL A 384 -10.28 11.36 -4.13
CA VAL A 384 -9.24 10.50 -3.56
C VAL A 384 -9.90 9.64 -2.49
N LYS A 385 -9.92 8.33 -2.69
CA LYS A 385 -10.61 7.40 -1.79
C LYS A 385 -9.73 6.19 -1.48
N PRO A 386 -9.87 5.60 -0.27
CA PRO A 386 -9.47 4.23 -0.07
C PRO A 386 -10.11 3.34 -1.14
N GLY A 387 -9.32 2.45 -1.72
CA GLY A 387 -9.74 1.63 -2.87
C GLY A 387 -9.37 2.20 -4.24
N ASP A 388 -8.82 3.42 -4.34
CA ASP A 388 -8.27 3.90 -5.61
C ASP A 388 -7.08 3.01 -6.02
N VAL A 389 -7.16 2.40 -7.20
CA VAL A 389 -6.16 1.44 -7.70
C VAL A 389 -5.24 2.09 -8.72
N PHE A 390 -3.95 1.93 -8.50
CA PHE A 390 -2.90 2.27 -9.45
C PHE A 390 -2.37 1.00 -10.11
N THR A 391 -1.98 1.12 -11.38
CA THR A 391 -1.14 0.10 -12.03
C THR A 391 0.26 0.67 -12.14
N VAL A 392 1.22 0.10 -11.41
CA VAL A 392 2.62 0.48 -11.58
C VAL A 392 3.20 -0.36 -12.69
N ARG A 393 3.66 0.31 -13.74
CA ARG A 393 4.31 -0.30 -14.89
C ARG A 393 5.82 -0.11 -14.77
N TYR A 394 6.57 -1.09 -15.24
CA TYR A 394 8.02 -1.07 -15.18
C TYR A 394 8.64 -1.84 -16.33
N ASN A 395 9.75 -1.34 -16.84
CA ASN A 395 10.45 -1.96 -17.96
C ASN A 395 11.66 -2.77 -17.48
N THR A 396 11.80 -3.98 -17.99
CA THR A 396 12.99 -4.82 -17.79
C THR A 396 13.59 -5.21 -19.14
N SER A 397 14.62 -6.06 -19.16
CA SER A 397 15.14 -6.66 -20.38
C SER A 397 14.10 -7.49 -21.15
N SER A 398 13.06 -8.01 -20.47
CA SER A 398 11.98 -8.78 -21.07
C SER A 398 10.81 -7.92 -21.57
N GLY A 399 10.89 -6.59 -21.43
CA GLY A 399 9.85 -5.65 -21.83
C GLY A 399 9.06 -5.07 -20.66
N ASP A 400 7.85 -4.59 -20.94
CA ASP A 400 6.99 -3.95 -19.96
C ASP A 400 6.25 -4.98 -19.10
N ASN A 401 6.30 -4.75 -17.80
CA ASN A 401 5.64 -5.52 -16.76
C ASN A 401 4.77 -4.58 -15.92
N GLN A 402 3.91 -5.15 -15.09
CA GLN A 402 3.05 -4.36 -14.23
C GLN A 402 2.66 -5.09 -12.95
N ILE A 403 2.46 -4.31 -11.91
CA ILE A 403 1.92 -4.69 -10.60
C ILE A 403 0.78 -3.72 -10.26
N VAL A 404 -0.02 -4.08 -9.26
CA VAL A 404 -1.12 -3.22 -8.79
C VAL A 404 -0.83 -2.76 -7.38
N MET A 405 -1.30 -1.55 -7.08
CA MET A 405 -1.21 -0.91 -5.77
C MET A 405 -2.57 -0.28 -5.47
N MET A 406 -2.95 -0.20 -4.20
CA MET A 406 -4.22 0.40 -3.79
C MET A 406 -3.99 1.43 -2.68
N VAL A 407 -4.67 2.56 -2.75
CA VAL A 407 -4.73 3.47 -1.60
C VAL A 407 -5.50 2.78 -0.48
N ASN A 408 -4.82 2.43 0.60
CA ASN A 408 -5.46 1.86 1.78
C ASN A 408 -6.10 2.94 2.67
N PRO A 409 -7.01 2.55 3.58
CA PRO A 409 -7.53 3.45 4.61
C PRO A 409 -6.38 4.15 5.36
N HIS A 410 -6.49 5.46 5.52
CA HIS A 410 -5.45 6.30 6.10
C HIS A 410 -6.07 7.50 6.83
N ALA A 411 -5.26 8.21 7.60
CA ALA A 411 -5.70 9.38 8.35
C ALA A 411 -6.12 10.53 7.42
N VAL A 412 -7.31 11.07 7.64
CA VAL A 412 -7.85 12.27 6.98
C VAL A 412 -7.88 13.49 7.90
N THR A 413 -7.54 13.30 9.17
CA THR A 413 -7.32 14.38 10.15
C THR A 413 -5.94 14.23 10.80
N VAL A 414 -5.53 15.21 11.63
CA VAL A 414 -4.25 15.17 12.36
C VAL A 414 -4.48 14.93 13.85
N PRO A 415 -3.44 14.67 14.67
CA PRO A 415 -3.60 14.60 16.11
C PRO A 415 -4.29 15.86 16.66
N GLY A 416 -5.38 15.70 17.41
CA GLY A 416 -6.19 16.81 17.91
C GLY A 416 -5.73 17.24 19.29
N LEU A 417 -4.81 18.20 19.39
CA LEU A 417 -4.27 18.67 20.67
C LEU A 417 -5.36 19.31 21.55
N THR A 418 -5.69 18.68 22.67
CA THR A 418 -6.77 19.10 23.58
C THR A 418 -6.25 19.96 24.74
N LYS A 419 -5.12 19.55 25.35
CA LYS A 419 -4.50 20.29 26.46
C LYS A 419 -2.99 20.34 26.37
N VAL A 420 -2.44 21.41 26.95
CA VAL A 420 -1.01 21.65 27.14
C VAL A 420 -0.82 22.11 28.57
N ASN A 421 0.00 21.40 29.34
CA ASN A 421 0.24 21.69 30.76
C ASN A 421 -1.06 21.81 31.56
N ASP A 422 -1.99 20.88 31.32
CA ASP A 422 -3.32 20.80 31.95
C ASP A 422 -4.29 21.96 31.60
N VAL A 423 -3.91 22.84 30.68
CA VAL A 423 -4.73 23.94 30.16
C VAL A 423 -5.25 23.60 28.77
N ALA A 424 -6.52 23.94 28.50
CA ALA A 424 -7.12 23.74 27.18
C ALA A 424 -6.33 24.45 26.07
N TYR A 425 -6.03 23.73 25.00
CA TYR A 425 -5.32 24.27 23.86
C TYR A 425 -6.25 25.07 22.95
N THR A 426 -5.81 26.28 22.56
CA THR A 426 -6.62 27.23 21.75
C THR A 426 -5.97 27.59 20.41
N GLY A 427 -4.93 26.85 19.99
CA GLY A 427 -4.17 27.19 18.77
C GLY A 427 -3.00 28.16 18.99
N SER A 428 -2.72 28.54 20.24
CA SER A 428 -1.59 29.43 20.57
C SER A 428 -0.23 28.72 20.49
N ALA A 429 0.86 29.48 20.57
CA ALA A 429 2.19 28.88 20.77
C ALA A 429 2.25 28.15 22.12
N LEU A 430 2.94 27.02 22.17
CA LEU A 430 3.14 26.20 23.36
C LEU A 430 4.23 26.82 24.23
N THR A 431 4.00 26.93 25.52
CA THR A 431 5.02 27.42 26.47
C THR A 431 5.39 26.30 27.43
N PRO A 432 6.67 25.86 27.46
CA PRO A 432 7.14 24.89 28.43
C PRO A 432 6.93 25.39 29.86
N ASP A 433 6.77 24.46 30.80
CA ASP A 433 6.76 24.80 32.22
C ASP A 433 8.14 25.29 32.71
N SER A 434 8.26 25.61 34.00
CA SER A 434 9.52 26.06 34.61
C SER A 434 10.65 25.03 34.52
N SER A 435 10.33 23.76 34.24
CA SER A 435 11.30 22.67 34.05
C SER A 435 11.60 22.40 32.56
N GLY A 436 11.06 23.22 31.64
CA GLY A 436 11.25 23.05 30.20
C GLY A 436 10.41 21.93 29.60
N LYS A 437 9.31 21.54 30.24
CA LYS A 437 8.47 20.42 29.81
C LYS A 437 7.11 20.85 29.28
N LEU A 438 6.56 20.04 28.38
CA LEU A 438 5.22 20.17 27.81
C LEU A 438 4.45 18.87 28.07
N LYS A 439 3.40 18.94 28.88
CA LYS A 439 2.43 17.85 29.03
C LYS A 439 1.36 17.99 27.97
N LEU A 440 1.34 17.10 26.99
CA LEU A 440 0.42 17.12 25.86
C LEU A 440 -0.67 16.07 26.06
N GLU A 441 -1.92 16.46 25.83
CA GLU A 441 -3.10 15.58 25.77
C GLU A 441 -3.79 15.82 24.43
N PHE A 442 -4.14 14.76 23.70
CA PHE A 442 -4.66 14.87 22.34
C PHE A 442 -5.55 13.70 21.93
N TYR A 443 -6.43 13.92 20.96
CA TYR A 443 -7.16 12.87 20.26
C TYR A 443 -6.32 12.26 19.14
N ARG A 444 -6.52 10.96 18.90
CA ARG A 444 -5.99 10.25 17.74
C ARG A 444 -6.43 10.91 16.42
N PRO A 445 -5.64 10.82 15.34
CA PRO A 445 -6.13 11.04 13.98
C PRO A 445 -7.33 10.14 13.65
N GLN A 446 -8.16 10.59 12.71
CA GLN A 446 -9.30 9.86 12.20
C GLN A 446 -9.10 9.44 10.75
N ARG A 447 -9.60 8.26 10.39
CA ARG A 447 -9.85 7.87 9.00
C ARG A 447 -11.35 7.90 8.69
N LEU A 448 -11.69 7.90 7.40
CA LEU A 448 -13.06 7.65 6.96
C LEU A 448 -13.46 6.20 7.22
N THR A 449 -14.73 6.00 7.55
CA THR A 449 -15.37 4.68 7.62
C THR A 449 -15.48 4.03 6.23
N THR A 450 -15.28 2.72 6.14
CA THR A 450 -15.59 1.91 4.96
C THR A 450 -17.01 1.36 5.03
N ILE A 451 -17.46 0.68 3.96
CA ILE A 451 -18.82 0.12 3.91
C ILE A 451 -18.98 -0.94 5.01
N GLY A 452 -20.02 -0.77 5.84
CA GLY A 452 -20.33 -1.68 6.94
C GLY A 452 -19.84 -1.20 8.31
N GLU A 453 -19.05 -0.13 8.36
CA GLU A 453 -18.68 0.52 9.62
C GLU A 453 -19.69 1.60 10.04
N GLU A 454 -19.81 1.83 11.34
CA GLU A 454 -20.70 2.86 11.91
C GLU A 454 -20.02 4.23 11.94
N GLY A 455 -20.83 5.28 11.75
CA GLY A 455 -20.38 6.67 11.82
C GLY A 455 -19.79 7.18 10.50
N THR A 456 -19.08 8.31 10.57
CA THR A 456 -18.35 8.90 9.44
C THR A 456 -16.84 8.72 9.58
N TYR A 457 -16.38 8.71 10.83
CA TYR A 457 -14.98 8.69 11.19
C TYR A 457 -14.72 7.59 12.22
N ARG A 458 -13.49 7.06 12.16
CA ARG A 458 -12.95 6.11 13.12
C ARG A 458 -11.64 6.68 13.64
N ASP A 459 -11.47 6.70 14.96
CA ASP A 459 -10.20 7.06 15.58
C ASP A 459 -9.20 5.93 15.32
N MET A 460 -8.07 6.27 14.71
CA MET A 460 -7.08 5.29 14.28
C MET A 460 -6.24 4.79 15.45
N GLY A 461 -6.39 3.51 15.78
CA GLY A 461 -5.58 2.82 16.76
C GLY A 461 -4.20 2.44 16.22
N GLY A 462 -3.31 1.96 17.09
CA GLY A 462 -2.04 1.32 16.74
C GLY A 462 -0.97 2.26 16.18
N LEU A 463 -1.26 3.55 16.08
CA LEU A 463 -0.32 4.56 15.58
C LEU A 463 0.88 4.72 16.53
N ARG A 464 2.04 4.99 15.94
CA ARG A 464 3.26 5.41 16.58
C ARG A 464 3.31 6.93 16.64
N TYR A 465 3.70 7.50 17.78
CA TYR A 465 3.72 8.93 18.00
C TYR A 465 5.12 9.43 18.34
N GLY A 466 5.40 10.64 17.87
CA GLY A 466 6.62 11.36 18.18
C GLY A 466 6.52 12.81 17.79
N ILE A 467 7.51 13.56 18.24
CA ILE A 467 7.70 14.97 17.95
C ILE A 467 8.93 15.11 17.05
N ILE A 468 8.75 15.79 15.92
CA ILE A 468 9.84 16.16 15.02
C ILE A 468 10.08 17.65 15.20
N TYR A 469 11.30 18.02 15.60
CA TYR A 469 11.77 19.40 15.62
C TYR A 469 12.20 19.81 14.20
N MET A 470 11.52 20.81 13.64
CA MET A 470 11.83 21.37 12.32
C MET A 470 12.84 22.51 12.48
N GLY A 471 14.13 22.15 12.46
CA GLY A 471 15.25 23.08 12.43
C GLY A 471 15.85 23.23 11.02
N ASN A 472 17.17 23.42 10.93
CA ASN A 472 17.89 23.33 9.65
C ASN A 472 17.86 21.92 9.05
N GLN A 473 17.63 20.91 9.90
CA GLN A 473 17.31 19.53 9.53
C GLN A 473 16.19 19.05 10.45
N ASP A 474 15.24 18.31 9.90
CA ASP A 474 14.20 17.65 10.67
C ASP A 474 14.84 16.64 11.62
N THR A 475 14.66 16.86 12.92
CA THR A 475 15.31 16.07 13.96
C THR A 475 14.24 15.48 14.87
N ALA A 476 14.21 14.16 15.01
CA ALA A 476 13.29 13.53 15.94
C ALA A 476 13.70 13.74 17.40
N CYS A 477 12.72 14.04 18.26
CA CYS A 477 12.95 13.94 19.69
C CYS A 477 13.14 12.45 20.04
N LEU A 478 14.30 12.12 20.61
CA LEU A 478 14.65 10.74 20.97
C LEU A 478 13.82 10.21 22.15
N PRO A 479 13.73 8.88 22.35
CA PRO A 479 12.96 8.25 23.44
C PRO A 479 13.17 8.88 24.84
N GLY A 480 14.38 9.32 25.17
CA GLY A 480 14.70 9.94 26.45
C GLY A 480 14.03 11.29 26.72
N ALA A 481 13.42 11.92 25.71
CA ALA A 481 12.67 13.17 25.86
C ALA A 481 11.22 12.95 26.31
N TYR A 482 10.73 11.70 26.37
CA TYR A 482 9.33 11.40 26.69
C TYR A 482 9.19 10.79 28.09
N SER A 483 8.11 11.14 28.78
CA SER A 483 7.72 10.57 30.09
C SER A 483 6.21 10.63 30.28
N GLY A 484 5.64 9.90 31.24
CA GLY A 484 4.21 10.00 31.58
C GLY A 484 3.28 9.47 30.47
N TYR A 485 3.79 8.58 29.62
CA TYR A 485 3.10 7.99 28.47
C TYR A 485 2.50 6.61 28.76
N GLU A 486 2.83 6.02 29.91
CA GLU A 486 2.64 4.60 30.23
C GLU A 486 1.17 4.18 30.32
N SER A 487 0.23 5.13 30.43
CA SER A 487 -1.21 4.85 30.46
C SER A 487 -1.84 4.62 29.07
N GLY A 488 -1.13 4.94 27.98
CA GLY A 488 -1.66 4.83 26.62
C GLY A 488 -0.64 4.42 25.57
N PHE A 489 0.64 4.34 25.95
CA PHE A 489 1.73 4.03 25.04
C PHE A 489 2.66 2.95 25.61
N SER A 490 3.21 2.14 24.71
CA SER A 490 4.45 1.41 24.91
C SER A 490 5.60 2.15 24.23
N LEU A 491 6.78 2.12 24.84
CA LEU A 491 7.97 2.69 24.23
C LEU A 491 8.63 1.65 23.32
N LEU A 492 8.90 2.02 22.07
CA LEU A 492 9.70 1.19 21.17
C LEU A 492 11.18 1.30 21.55
N SER A 493 11.77 0.16 21.87
CA SER A 493 13.22 0.01 22.02
C SER A 493 13.80 -0.60 20.75
N GLY A 494 14.59 0.16 19.99
CA GLY A 494 15.19 -0.34 18.76
C GLY A 494 15.96 0.74 18.00
N GLY A 495 16.71 0.32 16.98
CA GLY A 495 17.47 1.20 16.08
C GLY A 495 16.84 1.40 14.70
N ASP A 496 15.61 0.92 14.47
CA ASP A 496 14.92 1.21 13.21
C ASP A 496 14.51 2.69 13.14
N MET A 497 14.55 3.26 11.94
CA MET A 497 14.30 4.69 11.75
C MET A 497 12.92 5.14 12.22
N ALA A 498 11.88 4.32 12.05
CA ALA A 498 10.53 4.70 12.48
C ALA A 498 10.40 4.67 14.00
N ALA A 499 11.05 3.73 14.69
CA ALA A 499 11.14 3.70 16.14
C ALA A 499 11.92 4.92 16.68
N MET A 500 12.92 5.42 15.95
CA MET A 500 13.63 6.65 16.31
C MET A 500 12.78 7.92 16.07
N LEU A 501 12.03 7.97 14.97
CA LEU A 501 11.19 9.12 14.61
C LEU A 501 9.94 9.23 15.50
N TRP A 502 9.30 8.09 15.79
CA TRP A 502 8.02 7.99 16.51
C TRP A 502 8.07 6.87 17.56
N PRO A 503 8.70 7.12 18.72
CA PRO A 503 9.02 6.05 19.67
C PRO A 503 7.84 5.56 20.52
N LEU A 504 6.71 6.27 20.55
CA LEU A 504 5.57 5.93 21.41
C LEU A 504 4.50 5.14 20.61
N THR A 505 4.37 3.84 20.82
CA THR A 505 3.33 3.04 20.16
C THR A 505 2.05 3.03 20.98
N ASP A 506 0.94 3.43 20.36
CA ASP A 506 -0.38 3.38 20.96
C ASP A 506 -0.77 1.94 21.31
N THR A 507 -1.18 1.71 22.56
CA THR A 507 -1.57 0.38 23.04
C THR A 507 -2.97 -0.04 22.61
N THR A 508 -3.79 0.89 22.11
CA THR A 508 -5.10 0.57 21.51
C THR A 508 -4.86 0.22 20.05
N THR A 509 -4.83 -1.06 19.70
CA THR A 509 -4.41 -1.51 18.37
C THR A 509 -5.49 -1.42 17.29
N THR A 510 -6.76 -1.41 17.68
CA THR A 510 -7.90 -1.39 16.75
C THR A 510 -8.54 -0.02 16.69
N ASP A 511 -9.16 0.27 15.55
CA ASP A 511 -9.92 1.49 15.38
C ASP A 511 -11.14 1.54 16.28
N SER A 512 -11.51 2.75 16.72
CA SER A 512 -12.64 2.96 17.61
C SER A 512 -13.58 4.05 17.08
N VAL A 513 -14.80 4.10 17.64
CA VAL A 513 -15.77 5.14 17.29
C VAL A 513 -15.24 6.50 17.74
N THR A 514 -15.26 7.50 16.86
CA THR A 514 -14.77 8.84 17.16
C THR A 514 -15.55 9.53 18.28
N GLY A 515 -14.84 10.24 19.15
CA GLY A 515 -15.42 11.13 20.16
C GLY A 515 -15.62 10.53 21.56
N THR A 516 -15.20 9.28 21.80
CA THR A 516 -15.24 8.71 23.16
C THR A 516 -14.07 9.23 24.00
N SER A 517 -14.31 9.58 25.27
CA SER A 517 -13.28 10.16 26.17
C SER A 517 -12.11 9.21 26.46
N SER A 518 -12.29 7.91 26.26
CA SER A 518 -11.23 6.89 26.29
C SER A 518 -10.20 7.03 25.17
N ASN A 519 -10.45 7.88 24.17
CA ASN A 519 -9.64 7.95 22.96
C ASN A 519 -8.55 9.02 23.01
N GLN A 520 -8.40 9.69 24.15
CA GLN A 520 -7.32 10.66 24.36
C GLN A 520 -6.03 9.95 24.78
N LEU A 521 -4.93 10.43 24.21
CA LEU A 521 -3.58 10.01 24.49
C LEU A 521 -2.83 11.17 25.17
N LYS A 522 -1.82 10.84 25.96
CA LYS A 522 -1.00 11.85 26.63
C LYS A 522 0.43 11.41 26.82
N PHE A 523 1.33 12.38 26.81
CA PHE A 523 2.72 12.23 27.23
C PHE A 523 3.27 13.59 27.64
N THR A 524 4.41 13.57 28.34
CA THR A 524 5.20 14.75 28.67
C THR A 524 6.47 14.76 27.84
N LEU A 525 6.69 15.85 27.09
CA LEU A 525 7.89 16.11 26.33
C LEU A 525 8.84 17.02 27.12
N ASP A 526 10.08 16.60 27.26
CA ASP A 526 11.19 17.47 27.66
C ASP A 526 11.74 18.19 26.42
N VAL A 527 11.39 19.47 26.29
CA VAL A 527 11.74 20.30 25.13
C VAL A 527 13.24 20.55 25.09
N ARG A 528 13.88 20.72 26.25
CA ARG A 528 15.33 20.93 26.36
C ARG A 528 16.09 19.70 25.88
N THR A 529 15.64 18.50 26.27
CA THR A 529 16.23 17.25 25.80
C THR A 529 15.96 17.02 24.32
N CYS A 530 14.76 17.36 23.82
CA CYS A 530 14.44 17.22 22.39
C CYS A 530 15.27 18.14 21.49
N ILE A 531 15.28 19.45 21.76
CA ILE A 531 15.97 20.45 20.92
C ILE A 531 17.49 20.37 21.09
N GLY A 532 17.93 19.83 22.22
CA GLY A 532 19.33 19.80 22.64
C GLY A 532 19.61 20.91 23.65
N ALA A 533 20.22 20.53 24.76
CA ALA A 533 20.45 21.41 25.91
C ALA A 533 21.22 22.69 25.53
N SER A 534 22.27 22.58 24.71
CA SER A 534 23.06 23.74 24.28
C SER A 534 22.23 24.76 23.49
N THR A 535 21.42 24.29 22.54
CA THR A 535 20.56 25.13 21.70
C THR A 535 19.42 25.74 22.53
N TYR A 536 18.78 24.94 23.38
CA TYR A 536 17.69 25.41 24.22
C TYR A 536 18.17 26.45 25.26
N ASP A 537 19.27 26.18 25.95
CA ASP A 537 19.76 27.05 27.03
C ASP A 537 20.28 28.39 26.50
N ALA A 538 20.94 28.38 25.33
CA ALA A 538 21.45 29.59 24.67
C ALA A 538 20.34 30.49 24.08
N ALA A 539 19.14 29.95 23.87
CA ALA A 539 18.03 30.71 23.31
C ALA A 539 17.50 31.79 24.27
N THR A 540 17.21 32.98 23.75
CA THR A 540 16.59 34.07 24.51
C THR A 540 15.10 33.80 24.74
N ALA A 541 14.52 34.42 25.77
CA ALA A 541 13.08 34.37 26.01
C ALA A 541 12.32 34.86 24.77
N GLY A 542 11.25 34.15 24.40
CA GLY A 542 10.48 34.41 23.19
C GLY A 542 11.00 33.71 21.92
N THR A 543 12.14 33.02 21.97
CA THR A 543 12.61 32.17 20.85
C THR A 543 11.54 31.14 20.51
N GLN A 544 11.26 30.99 19.21
CA GLN A 544 10.26 30.07 18.70
C GLN A 544 10.91 28.91 17.93
N TRP A 545 10.36 27.72 18.12
CA TRP A 545 10.71 26.52 17.38
C TRP A 545 9.48 25.88 16.78
N SER A 546 9.59 25.43 15.54
CA SER A 546 8.54 24.67 14.90
C SER A 546 8.72 23.18 15.22
N ILE A 547 7.63 22.53 15.64
CA ILE A 547 7.61 21.11 15.91
C ILE A 547 6.40 20.46 15.23
N GLN A 548 6.45 19.15 15.03
CA GLN A 548 5.33 18.38 14.49
C GLN A 548 4.92 17.28 15.46
N LEU A 549 3.69 17.32 15.96
CA LEU A 549 3.08 16.16 16.63
C LEU A 549 2.56 15.22 15.55
N THR A 550 3.24 14.08 15.41
CA THR A 550 2.95 13.12 14.33
C THR A 550 2.40 11.83 14.90
N GLY A 551 1.27 11.37 14.35
CA GLY A 551 0.84 9.98 14.43
C GLY A 551 1.20 9.29 13.11
N ALA A 552 1.97 8.22 13.19
CA ALA A 552 2.45 7.44 12.06
C ALA A 552 2.03 5.98 12.17
N GLY A 553 1.72 5.38 11.04
CA GLY A 553 1.47 3.96 10.92
C GLY A 553 2.74 3.13 10.97
N GLN A 554 2.62 1.89 10.52
CA GLN A 554 3.76 1.00 10.38
C GLN A 554 4.63 1.41 9.21
N SER A 555 5.89 0.99 9.26
CA SER A 555 6.83 1.17 8.16
C SER A 555 6.50 0.20 7.03
N LEU A 556 5.94 0.74 5.94
CA LEU A 556 5.65 0.03 4.70
C LEU A 556 6.60 0.52 3.60
N THR A 557 7.26 -0.42 2.93
CA THR A 557 8.09 -0.22 1.71
C THR A 557 9.12 0.89 1.70
N GLY A 558 9.47 1.47 2.84
CA GLY A 558 10.42 2.58 2.95
C GLY A 558 9.85 3.88 3.52
N GLY A 559 8.57 3.91 3.91
CA GLY A 559 7.95 5.01 4.65
C GLY A 559 6.76 4.55 5.49
N SER A 560 5.93 5.48 5.97
CA SER A 560 4.75 5.17 6.79
C SER A 560 3.64 6.14 6.49
N ASN A 561 2.38 5.67 6.57
CA ASN A 561 1.25 6.58 6.64
C ASN A 561 1.45 7.53 7.82
N ARG A 562 1.24 8.84 7.64
CA ARG A 562 1.46 9.80 8.74
C ARG A 562 0.50 10.97 8.67
N ALA A 563 0.13 11.45 9.85
CA ALA A 563 -0.63 12.68 10.03
C ALA A 563 0.03 13.55 11.10
N SER A 564 0.37 14.79 10.72
CA SER A 564 1.19 15.69 11.53
C SER A 564 0.48 17.01 11.79
N LEU A 565 0.36 17.38 13.07
CA LEU A 565 -0.04 18.72 13.48
C LEU A 565 1.21 19.58 13.65
N ASP A 566 1.34 20.63 12.83
CA ASP A 566 2.42 21.61 12.91
C ASP A 566 2.13 22.58 14.07
N LEU A 567 3.09 22.72 14.98
CA LEU A 567 2.98 23.48 16.23
C LEU A 567 4.18 24.40 16.41
N ILE A 568 4.01 25.45 17.20
CA ILE A 568 5.09 26.36 17.60
C ILE A 568 5.30 26.25 19.10
N VAL A 569 6.54 26.00 19.54
CA VAL A 569 6.97 26.12 20.93
C VAL A 569 7.69 27.44 21.12
N ARG A 570 7.41 28.16 22.22
CA ARG A 570 8.07 29.40 22.60
C ARG A 570 8.74 29.24 23.96
N LYS A 571 10.03 29.57 24.05
CA LYS A 571 10.78 29.63 25.33
C LYS A 571 10.31 30.77 26.22
#